data_AF-A0A9P1CCQ3-F1
#
_entry.id   AF-A0A9P1CCQ3-F1
#
_cell.length_a   1.000
_cell.length_b   1.000
_cell.length_c   1.000
_cell.angle_alpha   90.00
_cell.angle_beta   90.00
_cell.angle_gamma   90.00
#
_symmetry.space_group_name_H-M   'P 1'
#
loop_
_entity.id
_entity.type
_entity.pdbx_description
1 polymer ?
#
loop_
_entity_poly.entity_id
_entity_poly.type
_entity_poly.pdbx_seq_one_letter_code
_entity_poly.pdbx_strand_id
1 'polypeptide(L)'
;MRMQALTFVLDPLKFPQKLQRYEGRQWLPLPQIHEIFPAEAEQIDDEIADLRRQEVEDLRQLQEELKSQAPSEEDLRVEALRRQQEQIARRVSLKKAKKHPRAQSPPTPPAPWRCYLDIDTGSWYYHNEVTNVTSWELPSVLMRDRPPAPPKPWQLVAHSSSGR
;
A
#
# COMPACT_ATOMS: atom_id res chain seq x y z
N MET A 1 31.21 4.12 6.81
CA MET A 1 32.65 3.90 7.06
C MET A 1 33.20 3.07 5.92
N ARG A 2 34.41 3.41 5.45
CA ARG A 2 35.03 2.96 4.20
C ARG A 2 35.44 1.48 4.26
N MET A 3 35.28 0.78 3.14
CA MET A 3 35.85 -0.54 2.87
C MET A 3 37.38 -0.44 2.78
N GLN A 4 38.08 -1.46 3.27
CA GLN A 4 39.41 -1.82 2.77
C GLN A 4 39.51 -3.35 2.61
N ALA A 5 39.85 -3.76 1.39
CA ALA A 5 40.20 -5.11 1.03
C ALA A 5 41.64 -5.42 1.49
N LEU A 6 41.84 -6.58 2.10
CA LEU A 6 43.17 -7.13 2.40
C LEU A 6 43.35 -8.41 1.58
N THR A 7 43.94 -8.23 0.39
CA THR A 7 44.62 -9.28 -0.36
C THR A 7 45.76 -9.84 0.48
N PHE A 8 45.59 -11.05 1.02
CA PHE A 8 46.69 -11.80 1.62
C PHE A 8 47.29 -12.70 0.53
N VAL A 9 48.32 -12.19 -0.14
CA VAL A 9 49.21 -12.99 -0.99
C VAL A 9 49.99 -13.91 -0.06
N LEU A 10 49.58 -15.17 0.03
CA LEU A 10 50.30 -16.20 0.79
C LEU A 10 51.52 -16.64 -0.02
N ASP A 11 52.67 -16.09 0.39
CA ASP A 11 54.02 -16.46 0.00
C ASP A 11 54.25 -17.97 0.27
N PRO A 12 54.56 -18.79 -0.76
CA PRO A 12 54.58 -20.24 -0.63
C PRO A 12 55.79 -20.84 0.12
N LEU A 13 56.64 -20.04 0.77
CA LEU A 13 57.92 -20.50 1.34
C LEU A 13 58.04 -20.48 2.87
N LYS A 14 56.94 -20.59 3.63
CA LYS A 14 57.04 -20.73 5.10
C LYS A 14 55.94 -21.62 5.69
N PHE A 15 56.16 -22.94 5.64
CA PHE A 15 55.45 -23.89 6.49
C PHE A 15 56.29 -24.23 7.73
N PRO A 16 55.77 -24.08 8.97
CA PRO A 16 56.51 -24.35 10.18
C PRO A 16 56.61 -25.86 10.47
N GLN A 17 57.84 -26.23 10.80
CA GLN A 17 58.44 -27.54 10.98
C GLN A 17 58.00 -28.25 12.28
N LYS A 18 56.71 -28.58 12.45
CA LYS A 18 56.24 -29.34 13.63
C LYS A 18 55.14 -30.36 13.32
N LEU A 19 55.41 -31.32 12.44
CA LEU A 19 54.66 -32.58 12.36
C LEU A 19 55.60 -33.73 11.97
N GLN A 20 56.60 -34.00 12.82
CA GLN A 20 57.35 -35.26 12.78
C GLN A 20 56.74 -36.23 13.81
N ARG A 21 55.68 -36.94 13.41
CA ARG A 21 55.37 -38.27 13.95
C ARG A 21 54.34 -38.99 13.07
N TYR A 22 54.78 -39.40 11.89
CA TYR A 22 54.18 -40.48 11.10
C TYR A 22 55.34 -41.26 10.50
N GLU A 23 55.81 -42.24 11.24
CA GLU A 23 56.83 -43.17 10.79
C GLU A 23 56.21 -44.08 9.72
N GLY A 24 56.82 -44.11 8.53
CA GLY A 24 56.62 -45.19 7.55
C GLY A 24 55.73 -44.91 6.35
N ARG A 25 55.24 -43.68 6.10
CA ARG A 25 54.70 -43.32 4.78
C ARG A 25 55.45 -42.13 4.22
N GLN A 26 56.22 -42.40 3.18
CA GLN A 26 56.86 -41.40 2.33
C GLN A 26 55.76 -40.49 1.80
N TRP A 27 55.78 -39.20 2.14
CA TRP A 27 54.97 -38.21 1.44
C TRP A 27 55.53 -38.11 0.02
N LEU A 28 54.88 -38.80 -0.90
CA LEU A 28 55.24 -38.74 -2.30
C LEU A 28 54.87 -37.34 -2.82
N PRO A 29 55.78 -36.60 -3.47
CA PRO A 29 55.44 -35.36 -4.15
C PRO A 29 54.23 -35.59 -5.07
N LEU A 30 53.27 -34.65 -5.09
CA LEU A 30 52.02 -34.68 -5.87
C LEU A 30 52.10 -35.33 -7.28
N PRO A 31 53.17 -35.19 -8.10
CA PRO A 31 53.29 -35.95 -9.35
C PRO A 31 53.26 -37.49 -9.23
N GLN A 32 53.49 -38.06 -8.04
CA GLN A 32 53.48 -39.51 -7.80
C GLN A 32 52.15 -40.06 -7.27
N ILE A 33 51.18 -39.20 -6.91
CA ILE A 33 49.83 -39.67 -6.52
C ILE A 33 49.03 -40.10 -7.76
N HIS A 34 49.22 -39.39 -8.89
CA HIS A 34 48.65 -39.77 -10.19
C HIS A 34 49.20 -41.10 -10.74
N GLU A 35 50.37 -41.57 -10.26
CA GLU A 35 50.93 -42.86 -10.69
C GLU A 35 50.39 -44.06 -9.91
N ILE A 36 49.80 -43.85 -8.73
CA ILE A 36 49.38 -44.95 -7.84
C ILE A 36 47.91 -45.32 -8.07
N PHE A 37 47.06 -44.36 -8.43
CA PHE A 37 45.64 -44.60 -8.76
C PHE A 37 45.16 -43.71 -9.92
N PRO A 38 45.73 -43.87 -11.13
CA PRO A 38 45.35 -43.06 -12.29
C PRO A 38 43.86 -43.21 -12.64
N ALA A 39 43.30 -44.40 -12.45
CA ALA A 39 41.89 -44.68 -12.74
C ALA A 39 40.93 -43.96 -11.78
N GLU A 40 41.31 -43.77 -10.52
CA GLU A 40 40.45 -43.14 -9.51
C GLU A 40 40.48 -41.62 -9.60
N ALA A 41 41.59 -41.04 -10.06
CA ALA A 41 41.69 -39.60 -10.33
C ALA A 41 40.84 -39.17 -11.54
N GLU A 42 40.90 -39.93 -12.64
CA GLU A 42 40.05 -39.66 -13.83
C GLU A 42 38.56 -39.82 -13.49
N GLN A 43 38.20 -40.80 -12.66
CA GLN A 43 36.82 -41.00 -12.22
C GLN A 43 36.27 -39.81 -11.42
N ILE A 44 37.10 -39.19 -10.55
CA ILE A 44 36.71 -38.01 -9.78
C ILE A 44 36.58 -36.77 -10.68
N ASP A 45 37.48 -36.61 -11.65
CA ASP A 45 37.41 -35.50 -12.60
C ASP A 45 36.16 -35.61 -13.50
N ASP A 46 35.82 -36.82 -13.94
CA ASP A 46 34.58 -37.10 -14.67
C ASP A 46 33.34 -36.83 -13.82
N GLU A 47 33.34 -37.23 -12.54
CA GLU A 47 32.25 -36.97 -11.59
C GLU A 47 32.08 -35.46 -11.33
N ILE A 48 33.17 -34.71 -11.17
CA ILE A 48 33.13 -33.25 -11.05
C ILE A 48 32.59 -32.61 -12.33
N ALA A 49 32.99 -33.13 -13.49
CA ALA A 49 32.49 -32.64 -14.77
C ALA A 49 30.99 -32.93 -14.93
N ASP A 50 30.50 -34.09 -14.50
CA ASP A 50 29.07 -34.43 -14.45
C ASP A 50 28.29 -33.55 -13.49
N LEU A 51 28.79 -33.32 -12.28
CA LEU A 51 28.14 -32.46 -11.29
C LEU A 51 28.03 -31.02 -11.81
N ARG A 52 29.06 -30.49 -12.48
CA ARG A 52 29.02 -29.17 -13.10
C ARG A 52 28.04 -29.12 -14.28
N ARG A 53 27.97 -30.18 -15.08
CA ARG A 53 26.95 -30.31 -16.16
C ARG A 53 25.55 -30.26 -15.57
N GLN A 54 25.32 -31.03 -14.50
CA GLN A 54 24.03 -31.07 -13.80
C GLN A 54 23.67 -29.71 -13.21
N GLU A 55 24.61 -29.04 -12.54
CA GLU A 55 24.38 -27.70 -11.97
C GLU A 55 23.99 -26.67 -13.04
N VAL A 56 24.62 -26.71 -14.22
CA VAL A 56 24.25 -25.83 -15.34
C VAL A 56 22.84 -26.11 -15.84
N GLU A 57 22.44 -27.38 -15.94
CA GLU A 57 21.10 -27.75 -16.39
C GLU A 57 20.04 -27.38 -15.33
N ASP A 58 20.33 -27.59 -14.05
CA ASP A 58 19.45 -27.19 -12.94
C ASP A 58 19.23 -25.66 -12.94
N LEU A 59 20.30 -24.88 -13.12
CA LEU A 59 20.20 -23.42 -13.23
C LEU A 59 19.39 -22.99 -14.45
N ARG A 60 19.56 -23.68 -15.58
CA ARG A 60 18.79 -23.44 -16.80
C ARG A 60 17.30 -23.73 -16.59
N GLN A 61 16.98 -24.83 -15.91
CA GLN A 61 15.62 -25.22 -15.58
C GLN A 61 14.96 -24.19 -14.65
N LEU A 62 15.67 -23.74 -13.61
CA LEU A 62 15.19 -22.67 -12.72
C LEU A 62 14.95 -21.36 -13.46
N GLN A 63 15.84 -21.01 -14.41
CA GLN A 63 15.64 -19.82 -15.23
C GLN A 63 14.39 -19.92 -16.10
N GLU A 64 14.10 -21.11 -16.64
CA GLU A 64 12.90 -21.34 -17.45
C GLU A 64 11.63 -21.34 -16.60
N GLU A 65 11.67 -21.94 -15.40
CA GLU A 65 10.58 -21.87 -14.44
C GLU A 65 10.27 -20.41 -14.06
N LEU A 66 11.29 -19.61 -13.76
CA LEU A 66 11.13 -18.20 -13.42
C LEU A 66 10.51 -17.40 -14.58
N LYS A 67 10.92 -17.67 -15.83
CA LYS A 67 10.31 -17.05 -17.01
C LYS A 67 8.86 -17.46 -17.20
N SER A 68 8.53 -18.72 -16.92
CA SER A 68 7.15 -19.22 -17.01
C SER A 68 6.24 -18.66 -15.91
N GLN A 69 6.79 -18.39 -14.73
CA GLN A 69 6.08 -17.79 -13.59
C GLN A 69 6.02 -16.27 -13.66
N ALA A 70 6.87 -15.63 -14.47
CA ALA A 70 6.84 -14.19 -14.64
C ALA A 70 5.50 -13.78 -15.27
N PRO A 71 4.75 -12.84 -14.66
CA PRO A 71 3.50 -12.35 -15.24
C PRO A 71 3.78 -11.78 -16.63
N SER A 72 2.95 -12.15 -17.59
CA SER A 72 3.09 -11.66 -18.97
C SER A 72 2.99 -10.13 -18.97
N GLU A 73 3.60 -9.49 -19.97
CA GLU A 73 3.43 -8.05 -20.19
C GLU A 73 1.94 -7.69 -20.32
N GLU A 74 1.13 -8.59 -20.89
CA GLU A 74 -0.31 -8.44 -21.00
C GLU A 74 -1.01 -8.48 -19.63
N ASP A 75 -0.60 -9.38 -18.73
CA ASP A 75 -1.14 -9.46 -17.37
C ASP A 75 -0.87 -8.18 -16.58
N LEU A 76 0.34 -7.64 -16.72
CA LEU A 76 0.72 -6.36 -16.11
C LEU A 76 -0.12 -5.20 -16.66
N ARG A 77 -0.38 -5.17 -17.98
CA ARG A 77 -1.25 -4.16 -18.62
C ARG A 77 -2.69 -4.27 -18.11
N VAL A 78 -3.23 -5.49 -17.99
CA VAL A 78 -4.57 -5.74 -17.46
C VAL A 78 -4.67 -5.30 -15.99
N GLU A 79 -3.70 -5.66 -15.17
CA GLU A 79 -3.67 -5.27 -13.76
C GLU A 79 -3.52 -3.74 -13.61
N ALA A 80 -2.66 -3.11 -14.41
CA ALA A 80 -2.53 -1.65 -14.45
C ALA A 80 -3.84 -0.97 -14.85
N LEU A 81 -4.53 -1.47 -15.87
CA LEU A 81 -5.83 -0.94 -16.30
C LEU A 81 -6.88 -1.10 -15.18
N ARG A 82 -6.91 -2.25 -14.51
CA ARG A 82 -7.80 -2.49 -13.36
C ARG A 82 -7.55 -1.48 -12.25
N ARG A 83 -6.27 -1.26 -11.89
CA ARG A 83 -5.87 -0.25 -10.89
C ARG A 83 -6.30 1.15 -11.32
N GLN A 84 -6.14 1.49 -12.60
CA GLN A 84 -6.58 2.78 -13.15
C GLN A 84 -8.10 2.95 -13.05
N GLN A 85 -8.88 1.93 -13.44
CA GLN A 85 -10.34 1.96 -13.32
C GLN A 85 -10.79 2.11 -11.87
N GLU A 86 -10.14 1.41 -10.93
CA GLU A 86 -10.44 1.53 -9.51
C GLU A 86 -10.14 2.95 -8.99
N GLN A 87 -9.01 3.54 -9.37
CA GLN A 87 -8.70 4.92 -9.01
C GLN A 87 -9.73 5.90 -9.58
N ILE A 88 -10.16 5.72 -10.83
CA ILE A 88 -11.22 6.54 -11.44
C ILE A 88 -12.51 6.38 -10.64
N ALA A 89 -12.92 5.14 -10.35
CA ALA A 89 -14.12 4.86 -9.57
C ALA A 89 -14.07 5.49 -8.18
N ARG A 90 -12.94 5.39 -7.48
CA ARG A 90 -12.69 6.04 -6.18
C ARG A 90 -12.81 7.56 -6.28
N ARG A 91 -12.25 8.18 -7.32
CA ARG A 91 -12.35 9.64 -7.52
C ARG A 91 -13.77 10.07 -7.82
N VAL A 92 -14.50 9.30 -8.63
CA VAL A 92 -15.90 9.57 -8.94
C VAL A 92 -16.77 9.41 -7.69
N SER A 93 -16.55 8.36 -6.88
CA SER A 93 -17.30 8.16 -5.64
C SER A 93 -17.04 9.27 -4.62
N LEU A 94 -15.78 9.70 -4.46
CA LEU A 94 -15.43 10.84 -3.60
C LEU A 94 -16.07 12.14 -4.08
N LYS A 95 -16.04 12.42 -5.39
CA LYS A 95 -16.72 13.60 -5.96
C LYS A 95 -18.23 13.52 -5.74
N LYS A 96 -18.84 12.34 -5.90
CA LYS A 96 -20.28 12.12 -5.66
C LYS A 96 -20.65 12.33 -4.20
N ALA A 97 -19.87 11.79 -3.27
CA ALA A 97 -20.06 11.97 -1.83
C ALA A 97 -19.90 13.44 -1.42
N LYS A 98 -18.92 14.16 -1.99
CA LYS A 98 -18.74 15.59 -1.74
C LYS A 98 -19.86 16.45 -2.32
N LYS A 99 -20.44 16.06 -3.46
CA LYS A 99 -21.56 16.78 -4.09
C LYS A 99 -22.88 16.58 -3.33
N HIS A 100 -23.09 15.40 -2.76
CA HIS A 100 -24.28 15.07 -1.98
C HIS A 100 -23.90 14.57 -0.57
N PRO A 101 -23.34 15.42 0.31
CA PRO A 101 -23.02 15.02 1.68
C PRO A 101 -24.27 14.69 2.50
N ARG A 102 -25.48 14.94 1.97
CA ARG A 102 -26.78 14.87 2.65
C ARG A 102 -27.73 13.80 2.13
N ALA A 103 -27.22 12.71 1.54
CA ALA A 103 -28.03 11.54 1.17
C ALA A 103 -28.29 10.58 2.35
N GLN A 104 -27.80 10.90 3.56
CA GLN A 104 -28.27 10.23 4.78
C GLN A 104 -29.69 10.73 5.06
N SER A 105 -30.61 9.80 5.32
CA SER A 105 -31.97 10.14 5.73
C SER A 105 -31.90 11.15 6.87
N PRO A 106 -32.56 12.32 6.76
CA PRO A 106 -32.56 13.30 7.81
C PRO A 106 -33.11 12.67 9.10
N PRO A 107 -32.66 13.16 10.28
CA PRO A 107 -33.24 12.74 11.54
C PRO A 107 -34.75 12.97 11.52
N THR A 108 -35.51 12.05 12.11
CA THR A 108 -36.97 12.12 12.17
C THR A 108 -37.40 13.45 12.78
N PRO A 109 -38.14 14.31 12.03
CA PRO A 109 -38.53 15.62 12.53
C PRO A 109 -39.64 15.49 13.60
N PRO A 110 -39.75 16.46 14.53
CA PRO A 110 -40.85 16.50 15.48
C PRO A 110 -42.16 16.84 14.77
N ALA A 111 -43.28 16.25 15.21
CA ALA A 111 -44.61 16.65 14.73
C ALA A 111 -44.84 18.16 14.96
N PRO A 112 -45.45 18.91 14.02
CA PRO A 112 -46.15 18.48 12.79
C PRO A 112 -45.27 18.47 11.51
N TRP A 113 -43.95 18.42 11.64
CA TRP A 113 -43.06 18.47 10.48
C TRP A 113 -42.84 17.09 9.88
N ARG A 114 -42.74 17.01 8.55
CA ARG A 114 -42.35 15.83 7.79
C ARG A 114 -41.16 16.13 6.89
N CYS A 115 -40.36 15.11 6.60
CA CYS A 115 -39.25 15.23 5.67
C CYS A 115 -39.62 14.57 4.34
N TYR A 116 -39.21 15.21 3.24
CA TYR A 116 -39.46 14.76 1.88
C TYR A 116 -38.14 14.84 1.09
N LEU A 117 -37.93 13.89 0.18
CA LEU A 117 -36.79 13.89 -0.73
C LEU A 117 -37.20 14.60 -2.02
N ASP A 118 -36.52 15.67 -2.35
CA ASP A 118 -36.63 16.29 -3.67
C ASP A 118 -35.81 15.46 -4.68
N ILE A 119 -36.50 14.93 -5.70
CA ILE A 119 -35.91 14.06 -6.73
C ILE A 119 -35.02 14.86 -7.70
N ASP A 120 -35.36 16.13 -7.93
CA ASP A 120 -34.63 16.98 -8.88
C ASP A 120 -33.26 17.38 -8.33
N THR A 121 -33.20 17.68 -7.04
CA THR A 121 -31.95 18.09 -6.37
C THR A 121 -31.27 16.97 -5.58
N GLY A 122 -31.99 15.88 -5.29
CA GLY A 122 -31.54 14.80 -4.40
C GLY A 122 -31.34 15.26 -2.95
N SER A 123 -31.99 16.35 -2.54
CA SER A 123 -31.86 16.96 -1.21
C SER A 123 -33.12 16.77 -0.38
N TRP A 124 -32.94 16.56 0.93
CA TRP A 124 -34.06 16.47 1.85
C TRP A 124 -34.51 17.84 2.33
N TYR A 125 -35.82 18.08 2.32
CA TYR A 125 -36.46 19.28 2.86
C TYR A 125 -37.52 18.91 3.92
N TYR A 126 -37.82 19.85 4.81
CA TYR A 126 -38.85 19.70 5.84
C TYR A 126 -40.08 20.52 5.46
N HIS A 127 -41.26 19.91 5.57
CA HIS A 127 -42.54 20.56 5.33
C HIS A 127 -43.42 20.46 6.57
N ASN A 128 -43.97 21.60 6.99
CA ASN A 128 -44.95 21.66 8.07
C ASN A 128 -46.36 21.58 7.50
N GLU A 129 -47.05 20.48 7.77
CA GLU A 129 -48.40 20.22 7.22
C GLU A 129 -49.48 21.16 7.79
N VAL A 130 -49.22 21.80 8.94
CA VAL A 130 -50.18 22.72 9.59
C VAL A 130 -50.05 24.13 9.02
N THR A 131 -48.82 24.61 8.80
CA THR A 131 -48.57 25.98 8.33
C THR A 131 -48.28 26.06 6.83
N ASN A 132 -48.17 24.92 6.13
CA ASN A 132 -47.72 24.82 4.74
C ASN A 132 -46.37 25.50 4.44
N VAL A 133 -45.49 25.57 5.44
CA VAL A 133 -44.15 26.18 5.30
C VAL A 133 -43.11 25.09 5.03
N THR A 134 -42.21 25.35 4.10
CA THR A 134 -41.05 24.51 3.80
C THR A 134 -39.76 25.11 4.35
N SER A 135 -38.88 24.27 4.89
CA SER A 135 -37.57 24.67 5.43
C SER A 135 -36.49 23.66 5.05
N TRP A 136 -35.26 24.13 4.86
CA TRP A 136 -34.09 23.30 4.59
C TRP A 136 -33.36 22.83 5.87
N GLU A 137 -33.71 23.41 7.02
CA GLU A 137 -33.13 23.14 8.33
C GLU A 137 -34.13 22.52 9.32
N LEU A 138 -33.62 21.70 10.25
CA LEU A 138 -34.46 20.98 11.20
C LEU A 138 -35.10 21.96 12.20
N PRO A 139 -36.45 21.95 12.38
CA PRO A 139 -37.16 22.93 13.19
C PRO A 139 -36.79 22.94 14.68
N SER A 140 -36.20 21.88 15.23
CA SER A 140 -35.74 21.89 16.63
C SER A 140 -34.61 22.88 16.86
N VAL A 141 -33.84 23.19 15.82
CA VAL A 141 -32.79 24.23 15.83
C VAL A 141 -33.46 25.61 15.71
N LEU A 142 -34.41 25.77 14.80
CA LEU A 142 -35.15 27.03 14.60
C LEU A 142 -36.05 27.42 15.78
N MET A 143 -36.60 26.45 16.52
CA MET A 143 -37.39 26.69 17.73
C MET A 143 -36.54 27.22 18.89
N ARG A 144 -35.23 26.93 18.90
CA ARG A 144 -34.30 27.45 19.90
C ARG A 144 -33.90 28.91 19.63
N ASP A 145 -33.96 29.32 18.36
CA ASP A 145 -33.62 30.67 17.88
C ASP A 145 -34.83 31.54 17.48
N ARG A 146 -36.07 31.11 17.77
CA ARG A 146 -37.25 31.96 17.54
C ARG A 146 -37.09 33.25 18.36
N PRO A 147 -36.92 34.43 17.74
CA PRO A 147 -36.92 35.68 18.49
C PRO A 147 -38.28 35.84 19.17
N PRO A 148 -38.35 36.34 20.42
CA PRO A 148 -39.63 36.66 21.04
C PRO A 148 -40.42 37.60 20.13
N ALA A 149 -41.75 37.44 20.13
CA ALA A 149 -42.69 38.16 19.26
C ALA A 149 -42.33 39.65 19.08
N PRO A 150 -42.55 40.22 17.88
CA PRO A 150 -42.15 41.60 17.59
C PRO A 150 -42.71 42.54 18.66
N PRO A 151 -41.88 43.45 19.22
CA PRO A 151 -42.35 44.38 20.23
C PRO A 151 -43.50 45.22 19.68
N LYS A 152 -44.49 45.52 20.53
CA LYS A 152 -45.64 46.38 20.22
C LYS A 152 -45.17 47.64 19.47
N PRO A 153 -45.94 48.15 18.49
CA PRO A 153 -45.53 49.29 17.68
C PRO A 153 -45.17 50.51 18.54
N TRP A 154 -44.17 51.25 18.08
CA TRP A 154 -43.54 52.38 18.75
C TRP A 154 -44.57 53.44 19.17
N GLN A 155 -44.50 53.85 20.44
CA GLN A 155 -45.27 54.96 20.99
C GLN A 155 -44.41 56.23 20.90
N LEU A 156 -44.96 57.29 20.30
CA LEU A 156 -44.27 58.58 20.13
C LEU A 156 -44.03 59.23 21.50
N VAL A 157 -42.81 59.14 22.02
CA VAL A 157 -42.40 59.87 23.24
C VAL A 157 -41.84 61.22 22.81
N ALA A 158 -42.51 62.31 23.20
CA ALA A 158 -42.03 63.67 22.97
C ALA A 158 -40.78 63.92 23.83
N HIS A 159 -39.64 64.13 23.17
CA HIS A 159 -38.42 64.54 23.84
C HIS A 159 -38.49 66.05 24.00
N SER A 160 -38.63 66.54 25.23
CA SER A 160 -38.54 67.96 25.53
C SER A 160 -37.15 68.46 25.12
N SER A 161 -37.10 69.31 24.10
CA SER A 161 -35.90 69.98 23.62
C SER A 161 -35.23 70.73 24.78
N SER A 162 -34.16 70.15 25.33
CA SER A 162 -33.30 70.84 26.29
C SER A 162 -32.46 71.85 25.51
N GLY A 163 -32.84 73.12 25.58
CA GLY A 163 -32.07 74.21 25.00
C GLY A 163 -30.73 74.41 25.70
N ARG A 164 -29.73 74.82 24.90
CA ARG A 164 -28.84 75.95 25.18
C ARG A 164 -28.06 76.32 23.94
#